data_AF-A0A0D5NGC8-F1
#
_entry.id   AF-A0A0D5NGC8-F1
#
_cell.length_a   1.000
_cell.length_b   1.000
_cell.length_c   1.000
_cell.angle_alpha   90.00
_cell.angle_beta   90.00
_cell.angle_gamma   90.00
#
_symmetry.space_group_name_H-M   'P 1'
#
loop_
_entity.id
_entity.type
_entity.pdbx_description
1 polymer ?
#
loop_
_entity_poly.entity_id
_entity_poly.type
_entity_poly.pdbx_seq_one_letter_code
_entity_poly.pdbx_strand_id
1 'polypeptide(L)'
;MVTGLQPLHLAIWRSLIYEVKDVARAVSYRGIALGSPLEFGSHNKGFQLFGRWIQDLLKSYKLSKVIVGMEPAGHYWLSLARQLSGKGMEAVLINPHVVKKN
;
A
#
# COMPACT_ATOMS: atom_id res chain seq x y z
N MET A 1 7.94 -11.79 -2.74
CA MET A 1 6.51 -12.15 -2.56
C MET A 1 6.18 -12.01 -1.09
N VAL A 2 5.11 -11.31 -0.73
CA VAL A 2 4.60 -11.28 0.65
C VAL A 2 3.98 -12.67 0.91
N THR A 3 4.62 -13.49 1.73
CA THR A 3 4.11 -14.80 2.13
C THR A 3 3.16 -14.65 3.33
N GLY A 4 2.00 -15.32 3.31
CA GLY A 4 1.08 -15.34 4.47
C GLY A 4 -0.16 -14.43 4.38
N LEU A 5 -0.60 -14.03 3.18
CA LEU A 5 -1.87 -13.32 3.00
C LEU A 5 -3.06 -14.22 3.37
N GLN A 6 -3.93 -13.74 4.26
CA GLN A 6 -5.14 -14.44 4.74
C GLN A 6 -6.41 -13.78 4.18
N PRO A 7 -7.59 -14.44 4.25
CA PRO A 7 -8.82 -13.89 3.70
C PRO A 7 -9.22 -12.49 4.16
N LEU A 8 -8.81 -12.09 5.36
CA LEU A 8 -9.09 -10.78 5.96
C LEU A 8 -8.02 -9.73 5.64
N HIS A 9 -7.02 -10.06 4.81
CA HIS A 9 -5.92 -9.18 4.45
C HIS A 9 -6.20 -8.44 3.15
N LEU A 10 -5.98 -7.13 3.20
CA LEU A 10 -5.81 -6.23 2.06
C LEU A 10 -4.32 -6.14 1.71
N ALA A 11 -3.95 -6.35 0.46
CA ALA A 11 -2.59 -6.06 -0.02
C ALA A 11 -2.60 -4.79 -0.87
N ILE A 12 -1.66 -3.87 -0.61
CA ILE A 12 -1.55 -2.60 -1.34
C ILE A 12 -0.18 -2.50 -1.97
N TRP A 13 -0.14 -2.15 -3.25
CA TRP A 13 1.10 -1.84 -3.96
C TRP A 13 1.20 -0.35 -4.24
N ARG A 14 2.33 0.27 -3.86
CA ARG A 14 2.71 1.62 -4.27
C ARG A 14 3.64 1.54 -5.48
N SER A 15 3.31 2.25 -6.56
CA SER A 15 4.18 2.48 -7.71
C SER A 15 4.47 3.97 -7.85
N LEU A 16 5.74 4.31 -8.13
CA LEU A 16 6.16 5.69 -8.43
C LEU A 16 5.86 5.97 -9.91
N ILE A 17 5.08 7.02 -10.20
CA ILE A 17 4.75 7.42 -11.57
C ILE A 17 5.14 8.90 -11.73
N TYR A 18 6.21 9.16 -12.49
CA TYR A 18 6.73 10.49 -12.82
C TYR A 18 7.00 11.40 -11.61
N GLU A 19 7.94 11.02 -10.71
CA GLU A 19 8.62 11.81 -9.63
C GLU A 19 7.79 12.73 -8.69
N VAL A 20 6.51 12.97 -8.98
CA VAL A 20 5.63 13.99 -8.40
C VAL A 20 4.37 13.34 -7.84
N LYS A 21 3.95 12.18 -8.39
CA LYS A 21 2.78 11.43 -7.95
C LYS A 21 3.09 9.95 -7.71
N ASP A 22 2.64 9.43 -6.58
CA ASP A 22 2.60 8.01 -6.30
C ASP A 22 1.21 7.47 -6.63
N VAL A 23 1.15 6.23 -7.12
CA VAL A 23 -0.11 5.51 -7.35
C VAL A 23 -0.16 4.27 -6.48
N ALA A 24 -1.23 4.14 -5.70
CA ALA A 24 -1.54 2.95 -4.92
C ALA A 24 -2.64 2.12 -5.57
N ARG A 25 -2.48 0.80 -5.55
CA ARG A 25 -3.48 -0.18 -5.95
C ARG A 25 -3.73 -1.16 -4.84
N ALA A 26 -4.99 -1.51 -4.60
CA ALA A 26 -5.37 -2.47 -3.59
C ALA A 26 -5.89 -3.76 -4.24
N VAL A 27 -5.50 -4.89 -3.67
CA VAL A 27 -5.96 -6.23 -4.05
C VAL A 27 -6.31 -7.05 -2.82
N SER A 28 -7.27 -7.96 -2.95
CA SER A 28 -7.54 -8.97 -1.91
C SER A 28 -6.40 -10.00 -1.85
N TYR A 29 -6.43 -10.86 -0.83
CA TYR A 29 -5.51 -12.01 -0.74
C TYR A 29 -5.53 -12.94 -1.97
N ARG A 30 -6.58 -12.89 -2.80
CA ARG A 30 -6.71 -13.65 -4.06
C ARG A 30 -6.16 -12.89 -5.28
N GLY A 31 -5.60 -11.70 -5.10
CA GLY A 31 -5.13 -10.85 -6.20
C GLY A 31 -6.25 -10.11 -6.95
N ILE A 32 -7.49 -10.12 -6.43
CA ILE A 32 -8.61 -9.41 -7.04
C ILE A 32 -8.51 -7.93 -6.67
N ALA A 33 -8.55 -7.03 -7.66
CA ALA A 33 -8.52 -5.58 -7.43
C ALA A 33 -9.70 -5.10 -6.57
N LEU A 34 -9.42 -4.19 -5.63
CA LEU A 34 -10.38 -3.62 -4.70
C LEU A 34 -10.39 -2.09 -4.84
N GLY A 35 -11.53 -1.54 -5.26
CA GLY A 35 -11.71 -0.11 -5.51
C GLY A 35 -10.86 0.44 -6.66
N SER A 36 -10.95 1.75 -6.86
CA SER A 36 -10.13 2.47 -7.83
C SER A 36 -8.73 2.74 -7.28
N PRO A 37 -7.69 2.79 -8.14
CA PRO A 37 -6.36 3.24 -7.75
C PRO A 37 -6.39 4.64 -7.13
N LEU A 38 -5.49 4.90 -6.18
CA LEU A 38 -5.33 6.21 -5.56
C LEU A 38 -4.06 6.88 -6.04
N GLU A 39 -4.17 8.10 -6.57
CA GLU A 39 -3.04 9.00 -6.76
C GLU A 39 -2.84 9.88 -5.53
N PHE A 40 -1.60 10.00 -5.05
CA PHE A 40 -1.27 10.88 -3.92
C PHE A 40 0.17 11.39 -4.02
N GLY A 41 0.45 12.53 -3.38
CA GLY A 41 1.80 13.11 -3.35
C GLY A 41 2.66 12.56 -2.21
N SER A 42 3.98 12.60 -2.40
CA SER A 42 5.02 12.25 -1.41
C SER A 42 5.19 13.32 -0.31
N HIS A 43 4.08 13.79 0.27
CA HIS A 43 4.05 14.79 1.34
C HIS A 43 2.99 14.44 2.39
N ASN A 44 3.06 15.05 3.57
CA ASN A 44 2.17 14.72 4.71
C ASN A 44 0.68 14.67 4.36
N LYS A 45 0.16 15.65 3.59
CA LYS A 45 -1.26 15.62 3.14
C LYS A 45 -1.58 14.40 2.26
N GLY A 46 -0.68 13.99 1.37
CA GLY A 46 -0.85 12.81 0.52
C GLY A 46 -0.81 11.52 1.33
N PHE A 47 0.07 11.43 2.33
CA PHE A 47 0.09 10.27 3.22
C PHE A 47 -1.13 10.18 4.13
N GLN A 48 -1.71 11.31 4.55
CA GLN A 48 -3.00 11.32 5.26
C GLN A 48 -4.13 10.83 4.36
N LEU A 49 -4.19 11.30 3.11
CA LEU A 49 -5.14 10.83 2.10
C LEU A 49 -5.00 9.32 1.87
N PHE A 50 -3.77 8.83 1.69
CA PHE A 50 -3.47 7.41 1.55
C PHE A 50 -3.96 6.60 2.74
N GLY A 51 -3.65 7.02 3.96
CA GLY A 51 -4.11 6.32 5.17
C GLY A 51 -5.64 6.31 5.31
N ARG A 52 -6.35 7.38 4.91
CA ARG A 52 -7.82 7.40 4.91
C ARG A 52 -8.40 6.44 3.87
N TRP A 53 -7.84 6.45 2.67
CA TRP A 53 -8.24 5.54 1.60
C TRP A 53 -8.11 4.06 2.00
N ILE A 54 -7.03 3.70 2.72
CA ILE A 54 -6.89 2.35 3.30
C ILE A 54 -8.04 2.03 4.25
N GLN A 55 -8.36 2.94 5.17
CA GLN A 55 -9.44 2.75 6.14
C GLN A 55 -10.81 2.58 5.46
N ASP A 56 -11.07 3.34 4.40
CA ASP A 56 -12.30 3.27 3.64
C ASP A 56 -12.43 1.93 2.89
N LEU A 57 -11.32 1.40 2.34
CA LEU A 57 -11.27 0.07 1.75
C LEU A 57 -11.51 -1.04 2.78
N LEU A 58 -10.84 -0.98 3.94
CA LEU A 58 -11.01 -1.97 5.00
C LEU A 58 -12.48 -2.05 5.45
N LYS A 59 -13.13 -0.89 5.64
CA LYS A 59 -14.55 -0.83 6.01
C LYS A 59 -15.47 -1.35 4.90
N SER A 60 -15.29 -0.87 3.66
CA SER A 60 -16.14 -1.22 2.52
C SER A 60 -16.12 -2.72 2.21
N TYR A 61 -14.94 -3.35 2.35
CA TYR A 61 -14.74 -4.76 2.05
C TYR A 61 -14.75 -5.66 3.28
N LYS A 62 -15.09 -5.13 4.47
CA LYS A 62 -15.13 -5.87 5.76
C LYS A 62 -13.82 -6.62 6.07
N LEU A 63 -12.70 -5.97 5.79
CA LEU A 63 -11.35 -6.48 6.06
C LEU A 63 -10.83 -5.87 7.36
N SER A 64 -10.00 -6.61 8.08
CA SER A 64 -9.48 -6.19 9.39
C SER A 64 -7.98 -5.89 9.39
N LYS A 65 -7.26 -6.28 8.33
CA LYS A 65 -5.81 -6.14 8.24
C LYS A 65 -5.39 -5.64 6.86
N VAL A 66 -4.28 -4.93 6.83
CA VAL A 66 -3.67 -4.42 5.60
C VAL A 66 -2.16 -4.68 5.64
N ILE A 67 -1.62 -5.09 4.50
CA ILE A 67 -0.19 -5.14 4.23
C ILE A 67 0.09 -4.15 3.11
N VAL A 68 0.92 -3.15 3.41
CA VAL A 68 1.33 -2.13 2.46
C VAL A 68 2.71 -2.46 1.93
N GLY A 69 2.73 -2.89 0.68
CA GLY A 69 3.93 -3.15 -0.10
C GLY A 69 4.51 -1.90 -0.71
N MET A 70 5.79 -1.63 -0.43
CA MET A 70 6.48 -0.44 -0.90
C MET A 70 7.81 -0.79 -1.55
N GLU A 71 8.04 -0.30 -2.76
CA GLU A 71 9.38 -0.30 -3.35
C GLU A 71 10.25 0.74 -2.65
N PRO A 72 11.51 0.41 -2.28
CA PRO A 72 12.46 1.36 -1.70
C PRO A 72 12.92 2.34 -2.76
N ALA A 73 12.09 3.34 -3.05
CA ALA A 73 12.40 4.46 -3.94
C ALA A 73 12.56 5.74 -3.10
N GLY A 74 13.79 6.30 -3.08
CA GLY A 74 14.12 7.54 -2.37
C GLY A 74 14.06 7.46 -0.84
N HIS A 75 14.02 8.60 -0.15
CA HIS A 75 13.97 8.66 1.32
C HIS A 75 12.52 8.69 1.88
N TYR A 76 11.52 8.93 1.05
CA TYR A 76 10.13 9.19 1.48
C TYR A 76 9.38 7.93 1.96
N TRP A 77 9.78 6.74 1.50
CA TRP A 77 9.13 5.49 1.91
C TRP A 77 9.26 5.25 3.41
N LEU A 78 10.37 5.67 4.03
CA LEU A 78 10.60 5.50 5.46
C LEU A 78 9.64 6.37 6.28
N SER A 79 9.40 7.61 5.84
CA SER A 79 8.44 8.51 6.48
C SER A 79 7.03 7.97 6.41
N LEU A 80 6.62 7.44 5.25
CA LEU A 80 5.32 6.82 5.07
C LEU A 80 5.19 5.53 5.90
N ALA A 81 6.20 4.67 5.91
CA ALA A 81 6.22 3.45 6.74
C ALA A 81 6.06 3.77 8.24
N ARG A 82 6.77 4.80 8.74
CA ARG A 82 6.61 5.26 10.14
C ARG A 82 5.18 5.74 10.42
N GLN A 83 4.59 6.51 9.51
CA GLN A 83 3.24 7.02 9.69
C GLN A 83 2.18 5.89 9.67
N LEU A 84 2.37 4.88 8.84
CA LEU A 84 1.50 3.70 8.78
C LEU A 84 1.64 2.83 10.03
N SER A 85 2.87 2.63 10.50
CA SER A 85 3.16 1.90 11.75
C SER A 85 2.51 2.58 12.97
N GLY A 86 2.55 3.92 13.05
CA GLY A 86 1.84 4.67 14.09
C GLY A 86 0.31 4.51 14.06
N LYS A 87 -0.25 3.97 12.98
CA LYS A 87 -1.69 3.63 12.83
C LYS A 87 -1.97 2.13 12.95
N GLY A 88 -0.98 1.33 13.36
CA GLY A 88 -1.10 -0.13 13.47
C GLY A 88 -1.16 -0.87 12.14
N MET A 89 -0.72 -0.25 11.03
CA MET A 89 -0.69 -0.87 9.70
C MET A 89 0.68 -1.48 9.43
N GLU A 90 0.69 -2.66 8.80
CA GLU A 90 1.92 -3.37 8.45
C GLU A 90 2.47 -2.83 7.13
N ALA A 91 3.70 -2.29 7.16
CA ALA A 91 4.42 -1.84 5.98
C ALA A 91 5.59 -2.80 5.70
N VAL A 92 5.64 -3.34 4.48
CA VAL A 92 6.66 -4.29 4.05
C VAL A 92 7.43 -3.74 2.85
N LEU A 93 8.75 -3.86 2.92
CA LEU A 93 9.60 -3.57 1.78
C LEU A 93 9.47 -4.69 0.75
N ILE A 94 9.28 -4.30 -0.51
CA ILE A 94 9.21 -5.28 -1.59
C ILE A 94 10.44 -5.11 -2.46
N ASN A 95 11.16 -6.23 -2.65
CA ASN A 95 12.32 -6.28 -3.52
C ASN A 95 11.85 -6.28 -4.99
N PRO A 96 12.14 -5.21 -5.76
CA PRO A 96 11.72 -5.11 -7.16
C PRO A 96 12.32 -6.19 -8.05
N HIS A 97 13.45 -6.80 -7.65
CA HIS A 97 14.13 -7.85 -8.41
C HIS A 97 13.56 -9.26 -8.22
N VAL A 98 12.59 -9.45 -7.30
CA VAL A 98 12.01 -10.77 -6.98
C VAL A 98 10.59 -10.93 -7.53
N VAL A 99 10.06 -9.91 -8.22
CA VAL A 99 8.83 -10.08 -8.99
C VAL A 99 9.22 -10.75 -10.30
N LYS A 100 9.05 -12.08 -10.38
CA LYS A 100 9.02 -12.77 -11.67
C LYS A 100 7.92 -12.10 -12.51
N LYS A 101 8.31 -11.53 -13.65
CA LYS A 101 7.38 -11.22 -14.74
C LYS A 101 6.77 -12.55 -15.19
N ASN A 102 5.50 -12.75 -14.90
CA ASN A 102 4.68 -13.76 -15.57
C ASN A 102 3.76 -13.03 -16.56
#